data_AF-A0A3P7P9D6-F1
#
_entry.id   AF-A0A3P7P9D6-F1
#
_cell.length_a   1.000
_cell.length_b   1.000
_cell.length_c   1.000
_cell.angle_alpha   90.00
_cell.angle_beta   90.00
_cell.angle_gamma   90.00
#
_symmetry.space_group_name_H-M   'P 1'
#
loop_
_entity.id
_entity.type
_entity.pdbx_description
1 polymer ?
#
loop_
_entity_poly.entity_id
_entity_poly.type
_entity_poly.pdbx_seq_one_letter_code
_entity_poly.pdbx_strand_id
1 'polypeptide(L)'
;MDDAIPESKRDGAYYESLARKHKSNNEWKAAGDAFVQAANMYEQKGNKYYAHLGYHNAVECFLNIDPRMAIEALKKAKLLDDDQDNDTMFAQIYKRYLNDLDKASEHYELASFYQERRGESHWSEKALNKAARCAATGGNFERAAKMFEKVGGFVADFHLLSSSYICSNNPSRRPSGSPCYFVLFKQHRSKC
;
A
#
# COMPACT_ATOMS: atom_id res chain seq x y z
N MET A 1 -14.25 38.27 -14.83
CA MET A 1 -15.39 37.79 -15.62
C MET A 1 -15.17 36.30 -15.78
N ASP A 2 -15.62 35.51 -14.80
CA ASP A 2 -15.62 34.06 -14.90
C ASP A 2 -16.90 33.66 -15.63
N ASP A 3 -16.78 33.34 -16.92
CA ASP A 3 -17.88 32.76 -17.68
C ASP A 3 -18.15 31.38 -17.09
N ALA A 4 -19.17 31.29 -16.24
CA ALA A 4 -19.59 30.04 -15.62
C ALA A 4 -19.98 29.03 -16.72
N ILE A 5 -19.18 27.98 -16.87
CA ILE A 5 -19.44 26.92 -17.85
C ILE A 5 -20.80 26.29 -17.53
N PRO A 6 -21.73 26.25 -18.51
CA PRO A 6 -23.07 25.72 -18.28
C PRO A 6 -23.01 24.27 -17.80
N GLU A 7 -23.90 23.87 -16.90
CA GLU A 7 -23.94 22.54 -16.28
C GLU A 7 -23.91 21.39 -17.28
N SER A 8 -24.53 21.60 -18.44
CA SER A 8 -24.58 20.62 -19.54
C SER A 8 -23.22 20.32 -20.19
N LYS A 9 -22.20 21.17 -19.98
CA LYS A 9 -20.84 20.98 -20.51
C LYS A 9 -19.84 20.54 -19.44
N ARG A 10 -20.23 20.47 -18.16
CA ARG A 10 -19.33 20.00 -17.10
C ARG A 10 -19.22 18.49 -17.17
N ASP A 11 -18.01 18.00 -17.41
CA ASP A 11 -17.68 16.58 -17.43
C ASP A 11 -16.65 16.23 -16.34
N GLY A 12 -16.25 14.95 -16.24
CA GLY A 12 -15.24 14.52 -15.27
C GLY A 12 -13.92 15.28 -15.44
N ALA A 13 -13.51 15.56 -16.68
CA ALA A 13 -12.28 16.28 -17.00
C ALA A 13 -12.33 17.75 -16.52
N TYR A 14 -13.48 18.41 -16.64
CA TYR A 14 -13.70 19.74 -16.09
C TYR A 14 -13.48 19.75 -14.56
N TYR A 15 -14.11 18.82 -13.83
CA TYR A 15 -13.96 18.75 -12.37
C TYR A 15 -12.54 18.40 -11.93
N GLU A 16 -11.80 17.57 -12.69
CA GLU A 16 -10.37 17.34 -12.42
C GLU A 16 -9.54 18.62 -12.58
N SER A 17 -9.79 19.40 -13.64
CA SER A 17 -9.06 20.64 -13.88
C SER A 17 -9.33 21.66 -12.77
N LEU A 18 -10.58 21.74 -12.31
CA LEU A 18 -11.00 22.57 -11.18
C LEU A 18 -10.34 22.10 -9.88
N ALA A 19 -10.31 20.79 -9.63
CA ALA A 19 -9.66 20.21 -8.47
C ALA A 19 -8.16 20.52 -8.43
N ARG A 20 -7.46 20.42 -9.58
CA ARG A 20 -6.04 20.82 -9.69
C ARG A 20 -5.84 22.31 -9.39
N LYS A 21 -6.75 23.18 -9.84
CA LYS A 21 -6.70 24.62 -9.52
C LYS A 21 -6.86 24.87 -8.01
N HIS A 22 -7.84 24.22 -7.37
CA HIS A 22 -8.01 24.31 -5.91
C HIS A 22 -6.79 23.76 -5.15
N LYS A 23 -6.20 22.65 -5.62
CA LYS A 23 -4.96 22.08 -5.06
C LYS A 23 -3.80 23.09 -5.11
N SER A 24 -3.63 23.79 -6.24
CA SER A 24 -2.62 24.85 -6.38
C SER A 24 -2.86 26.06 -5.47
N ASN A 25 -4.12 26.32 -5.11
CA ASN A 25 -4.51 27.38 -4.18
C ASN A 25 -4.43 26.96 -2.70
N ASN A 26 -3.97 25.74 -2.39
CA ASN A 26 -3.99 25.12 -1.06
C ASN A 26 -5.42 24.94 -0.47
N GLU A 27 -6.44 24.96 -1.32
CA GLU A 27 -7.83 24.72 -0.94
C GLU A 27 -8.11 23.22 -0.97
N TRP A 28 -7.48 22.49 -0.04
CA TRP A 28 -7.50 21.02 -0.02
C TRP A 28 -8.91 20.40 0.00
N LYS A 29 -9.86 21.06 0.66
CA LYS A 29 -11.23 20.54 0.83
C LYS A 29 -11.98 20.62 -0.48
N ALA A 30 -11.99 21.82 -1.08
CA ALA A 30 -12.60 22.05 -2.38
C ALA A 30 -11.95 21.19 -3.47
N ALA A 31 -10.62 20.99 -3.41
CA ALA A 31 -9.92 20.09 -4.32
C ALA A 31 -10.40 18.63 -4.18
N GLY A 32 -10.47 18.12 -2.95
CA GLY A 32 -10.96 16.76 -2.67
C GLY A 32 -12.41 16.56 -3.12
N ASP A 33 -13.29 17.51 -2.79
CA ASP A 33 -14.70 17.47 -3.19
C ASP A 33 -14.87 17.48 -4.72
N ALA A 34 -14.08 18.31 -5.42
CA ALA A 34 -14.08 18.36 -6.89
C ALA A 34 -13.55 17.06 -7.51
N PHE A 35 -12.51 16.43 -6.93
CA PHE A 35 -12.05 15.10 -7.39
C PHE A 35 -13.10 14.01 -7.18
N VAL A 36 -13.84 14.03 -6.06
CA VAL A 36 -14.96 13.11 -5.83
C VAL A 36 -16.08 13.33 -6.86
N GLN A 37 -16.39 14.58 -7.20
CA GLN A 37 -17.35 14.87 -8.27
C GLN A 37 -16.88 14.35 -9.63
N ALA A 38 -15.60 14.52 -9.97
CA ALA A 38 -15.03 13.94 -11.17
C ALA A 38 -15.15 12.41 -11.18
N ALA A 39 -14.81 11.75 -10.08
CA ALA A 39 -14.89 10.30 -9.92
C ALA A 39 -16.32 9.77 -10.13
N ASN A 40 -17.32 10.41 -9.50
CA ASN A 40 -18.73 10.06 -9.67
C ASN A 40 -19.18 10.19 -11.13
N MET A 41 -18.72 11.23 -11.85
CA MET A 41 -19.06 11.41 -13.27
C MET A 41 -18.45 10.30 -14.14
N TYR A 42 -17.21 9.88 -13.86
CA TYR A 42 -16.60 8.75 -14.56
C TYR A 42 -17.30 7.43 -14.25
N GLU A 43 -17.71 7.23 -13.01
CA GLU A 43 -18.46 6.06 -12.57
C GLU A 43 -19.82 5.95 -13.30
N GLN A 44 -20.56 7.06 -13.41
CA GLN A 44 -21.81 7.13 -14.17
C GLN A 44 -21.63 6.81 -15.66
N LYS A 45 -20.46 7.14 -16.22
CA LYS A 45 -20.09 6.80 -17.61
C LYS A 45 -19.55 5.38 -17.77
N GLY A 46 -19.49 4.59 -16.69
CA GLY A 46 -18.98 3.23 -16.68
C GLY A 46 -17.45 3.12 -16.70
N ASN A 47 -16.74 4.24 -16.53
CA ASN A 47 -15.29 4.27 -16.60
C ASN A 47 -14.66 4.08 -15.20
N LYS A 48 -14.56 2.81 -14.78
CA LYS A 48 -14.06 2.42 -13.45
C LYS A 48 -12.63 2.90 -13.17
N TYR A 49 -11.74 2.85 -14.17
CA TYR A 49 -10.34 3.20 -14.00
C TYR A 49 -10.17 4.69 -13.64
N TYR A 50 -10.79 5.60 -14.40
CA TYR A 50 -10.69 7.03 -14.12
C TYR A 50 -11.47 7.42 -12.85
N ALA A 51 -12.56 6.70 -12.53
CA ALA A 51 -13.26 6.87 -11.27
C ALA A 51 -12.37 6.49 -10.07
N HIS A 52 -11.70 5.34 -10.12
CA HIS A 52 -10.73 4.90 -9.10
C HIS A 52 -9.60 5.92 -8.91
N LEU A 53 -9.00 6.37 -10.01
CA LEU A 53 -7.93 7.39 -9.98
C LEU A 53 -8.43 8.71 -9.38
N GLY A 54 -9.64 9.14 -9.71
CA GLY A 54 -10.28 10.32 -9.14
C GLY A 54 -10.42 10.22 -7.61
N TYR A 55 -10.89 9.08 -7.10
CA TYR A 55 -10.97 8.85 -5.66
C TYR A 55 -9.59 8.82 -4.99
N HIS A 56 -8.56 8.23 -5.61
CA HIS A 56 -7.19 8.27 -5.09
C HIS A 56 -6.62 9.69 -5.02
N ASN A 57 -6.87 10.52 -6.04
CA ASN A 57 -6.48 11.93 -6.01
C ASN A 57 -7.20 12.70 -4.89
N ALA A 58 -8.46 12.36 -4.62
CA ALA A 58 -9.21 12.91 -3.50
C ALA A 58 -8.62 12.51 -2.14
N VAL A 59 -8.17 11.25 -1.99
CA VAL A 59 -7.49 10.75 -0.79
C VAL A 59 -6.29 11.63 -0.44
N GLU A 60 -5.40 11.93 -1.40
CA GLU A 60 -4.25 12.82 -1.17
C GLU A 60 -4.66 14.19 -0.63
N CYS A 61 -5.75 14.76 -1.14
CA CYS A 61 -6.23 16.06 -0.72
C CYS A 61 -6.82 16.01 0.70
N PHE A 62 -7.64 14.99 0.99
CA PHE A 62 -8.27 14.82 2.30
C PHE A 62 -7.28 14.50 3.42
N LEU A 63 -6.14 13.86 3.11
CA LEU A 63 -5.09 13.61 4.11
C LEU A 63 -4.51 14.89 4.72
N ASN A 64 -4.58 16.03 4.02
CA ASN A 64 -4.17 17.33 4.56
C ASN A 64 -5.22 17.98 5.47
N ILE A 65 -6.41 17.39 5.61
CA ILE A 65 -7.56 17.97 6.33
C ILE A 65 -8.05 17.02 7.41
N ASP A 66 -8.60 15.87 6.99
CA ASP A 66 -9.12 14.85 7.88
C ASP A 66 -8.85 13.46 7.26
N PRO A 67 -8.02 12.63 7.91
CA PRO A 67 -7.77 11.27 7.45
C PRO A 67 -9.03 10.39 7.39
N ARG A 68 -10.10 10.73 8.11
CA ARG A 68 -11.37 9.98 8.04
C ARG A 68 -12.06 10.15 6.70
N MET A 69 -12.08 11.37 6.14
CA MET A 69 -12.61 11.63 4.80
C MET A 69 -11.80 10.89 3.73
N ALA A 70 -10.47 10.82 3.90
CA ALA A 70 -9.60 10.03 3.04
C ALA A 70 -9.96 8.53 3.06
N ILE A 71 -10.24 7.96 4.23
CA ILE A 71 -10.67 6.56 4.36
C ILE A 71 -11.99 6.30 3.62
N GLU A 72 -12.95 7.22 3.70
CA GLU A 72 -14.24 7.07 2.99
C GLU A 72 -14.06 7.12 1.47
N ALA A 73 -13.23 8.04 0.95
CA ALA A 73 -12.89 8.10 -0.46
C ALA A 73 -12.18 6.80 -0.92
N LEU A 74 -11.24 6.30 -0.12
CA LEU A 74 -10.52 5.07 -0.42
C LEU A 74 -11.42 3.82 -0.40
N LYS A 75 -12.45 3.78 0.46
CA LYS A 75 -13.46 2.71 0.46
C LYS A 75 -14.23 2.68 -0.85
N LYS A 76 -14.59 3.84 -1.40
CA LYS A 76 -15.22 3.94 -2.72
C LYS A 76 -14.28 3.47 -3.83
N ALA A 77 -13.00 3.85 -3.77
CA ALA A 77 -12.00 3.35 -4.73
C ALA A 77 -11.90 1.82 -4.70
N LYS A 78 -11.84 1.21 -3.51
CA LYS A 78 -11.77 -0.26 -3.36
C LYS A 78 -12.99 -0.99 -3.92
N LEU A 79 -14.19 -0.41 -3.81
CA LEU A 79 -15.40 -0.98 -4.40
C LEU A 79 -15.37 -1.01 -5.94
N LEU A 80 -14.65 -0.08 -6.56
CA LEU A 80 -14.53 -0.01 -8.01
C LEU A 80 -13.49 -1.00 -8.57
N ASP A 81 -12.38 -1.15 -7.87
CA ASP A 81 -11.27 -2.01 -8.25
C ASP A 81 -10.62 -2.64 -7.00
N ASP A 82 -10.99 -3.90 -6.74
CA ASP A 82 -10.45 -4.71 -5.64
C ASP A 82 -9.09 -5.34 -6.00
N ASP A 83 -8.71 -5.31 -7.29
CA ASP A 83 -7.40 -5.78 -7.76
C ASP A 83 -6.28 -4.76 -7.52
N GLN A 84 -6.59 -3.54 -7.07
CA GLN A 84 -5.57 -2.57 -6.65
C GLN A 84 -5.23 -2.75 -5.17
N ASP A 85 -3.97 -2.46 -4.80
CA ASP A 85 -3.44 -2.55 -3.44
C ASP A 85 -3.91 -1.42 -2.50
N ASN A 86 -5.22 -1.20 -2.46
CA ASN A 86 -5.85 -0.20 -1.60
C ASN A 86 -5.61 -0.49 -0.10
N ASP A 87 -5.47 -1.76 0.29
CA ASP A 87 -5.22 -2.16 1.70
C ASP A 87 -3.89 -1.64 2.23
N THR A 88 -2.86 -1.55 1.39
CA THR A 88 -1.59 -0.94 1.78
C THR A 88 -1.78 0.55 2.09
N MET A 89 -2.62 1.25 1.33
CA MET A 89 -2.96 2.65 1.54
C MET A 89 -3.78 2.82 2.84
N PHE A 90 -4.80 1.98 3.08
CA PHE A 90 -5.57 1.98 4.33
C PHE A 90 -4.65 1.85 5.55
N ALA A 91 -3.76 0.85 5.53
CA ALA A 91 -2.83 0.61 6.62
C ALA A 91 -1.90 1.80 6.88
N GLN A 92 -1.42 2.47 5.83
CA GLN A 92 -0.59 3.68 5.97
C GLN A 92 -1.38 4.84 6.59
N ILE A 93 -2.66 5.01 6.24
CA ILE A 93 -3.50 6.07 6.79
C ILE A 93 -3.74 5.82 8.29
N TYR A 94 -4.16 4.60 8.65
CA TYR A 94 -4.39 4.24 10.06
C TYR A 94 -3.13 4.39 10.91
N LYS A 95 -1.98 3.95 10.39
CA LYS A 95 -0.71 4.05 11.10
C LYS A 95 -0.24 5.50 11.29
N ARG A 96 -0.20 6.28 10.20
CA ARG A 96 0.46 7.60 10.21
C ARG A 96 -0.42 8.71 10.76
N TYR A 97 -1.72 8.69 10.44
CA TYR A 97 -2.62 9.80 10.74
C TYR A 97 -3.56 9.53 11.90
N LEU A 98 -4.00 8.27 12.08
CA LEU A 98 -4.91 7.90 13.18
C LEU A 98 -4.21 7.24 14.36
N ASN A 99 -2.92 6.88 14.21
CA ASN A 99 -2.12 6.14 15.19
C ASN A 99 -2.82 4.86 15.69
N ASP A 100 -3.65 4.23 14.84
CA ASP A 100 -4.38 3.00 15.13
C ASP A 100 -3.55 1.83 14.58
N LEU A 101 -2.65 1.31 15.43
CA LEU A 101 -1.69 0.28 15.05
C LEU A 101 -2.35 -1.08 14.83
N ASP A 102 -3.44 -1.37 15.53
CA ASP A 102 -4.17 -2.63 15.40
C ASP A 102 -4.86 -2.72 14.04
N LYS A 103 -5.62 -1.69 13.66
CA LYS A 103 -6.24 -1.64 12.32
C LYS A 103 -5.21 -1.55 11.21
N ALA A 104 -4.10 -0.82 11.43
CA ALA A 104 -3.02 -0.79 10.47
C ALA A 104 -2.40 -2.19 10.27
N SER A 105 -2.23 -2.97 11.34
CA SER A 105 -1.74 -4.33 11.26
C SER A 105 -2.69 -5.23 10.47
N GLU A 106 -3.99 -5.15 10.72
CA GLU A 106 -5.01 -5.93 10.01
C GLU A 106 -5.02 -5.64 8.50
N HIS A 107 -4.98 -4.37 8.11
CA HIS A 107 -4.93 -4.01 6.70
C HIS A 107 -3.62 -4.41 6.02
N TYR A 108 -2.47 -4.37 6.72
CA TYR A 108 -1.22 -4.89 6.17
C TYR A 108 -1.21 -6.42 6.01
N GLU A 109 -1.82 -7.16 6.94
CA GLU A 109 -2.00 -8.62 6.78
C GLU A 109 -2.90 -8.94 5.58
N LEU A 110 -3.99 -8.19 5.43
CA LEU A 110 -4.89 -8.34 4.29
C LEU A 110 -4.19 -8.02 2.96
N ALA A 111 -3.40 -6.95 2.93
CA ALA A 111 -2.58 -6.61 1.77
C ALA A 111 -1.59 -7.73 1.41
N SER A 112 -0.89 -8.30 2.41
CA SER A 112 0.00 -9.44 2.20
C SER A 112 -0.73 -10.63 1.59
N PHE A 113 -1.91 -10.96 2.11
CA PHE A 113 -2.72 -12.06 1.60
C PHE A 113 -3.15 -11.87 0.12
N TYR A 114 -3.59 -10.67 -0.25
CA TYR A 114 -3.96 -10.38 -1.64
C TYR A 114 -2.76 -10.38 -2.58
N GLN A 115 -1.62 -9.83 -2.15
CA GLN A 115 -0.38 -9.83 -2.92
C GLN A 115 0.15 -11.24 -3.15
N GLU A 116 0.10 -12.11 -2.13
CA GLU A 116 0.47 -13.52 -2.27
C GLU A 116 -0.42 -14.24 -3.30
N ARG A 117 -1.73 -13.98 -3.28
CA ARG A 117 -2.68 -14.52 -4.28
C ARG A 117 -2.37 -14.07 -5.71
N ARG A 118 -1.79 -12.88 -5.88
CA ARG A 118 -1.35 -12.37 -7.19
C ARG A 118 0.04 -12.88 -7.60
N GLY A 119 0.70 -13.69 -6.77
CA GLY A 119 2.05 -14.19 -7.01
C GLY A 119 3.16 -13.17 -6.71
N GLU A 120 2.84 -12.12 -5.95
CA GLU A 120 3.75 -11.03 -5.61
C GLU A 120 4.46 -11.29 -4.27
N SER A 121 5.23 -12.38 -4.18
CA SER A 121 5.80 -12.86 -2.91
C SER A 121 6.61 -11.80 -2.16
N HIS A 122 7.44 -11.01 -2.87
CA HIS A 122 8.28 -9.99 -2.23
C HIS A 122 7.48 -8.80 -1.67
N TRP A 123 6.38 -8.40 -2.33
CA TRP A 123 5.51 -7.35 -1.82
C TRP A 123 4.72 -7.87 -0.62
N SER A 124 4.22 -9.10 -0.71
CA SER A 124 3.53 -9.78 0.39
C SER A 124 4.40 -9.87 1.65
N GLU A 125 5.64 -10.34 1.51
CA GLU A 125 6.58 -10.45 2.64
C GLU A 125 6.85 -9.08 3.27
N LYS A 126 6.99 -8.03 2.45
CA LYS A 126 7.19 -6.66 2.92
C LYS A 126 5.96 -6.12 3.65
N ALA A 127 4.75 -6.44 3.20
CA ALA A 127 3.50 -6.07 3.86
C ALA A 127 3.36 -6.81 5.19
N LEU A 128 3.62 -8.11 5.23
CA LEU A 128 3.56 -8.94 6.44
C LEU A 128 4.57 -8.47 7.50
N ASN A 129 5.80 -8.14 7.09
CA ASN A 129 6.78 -7.54 7.99
C ASN A 129 6.30 -6.22 8.59
N LYS A 130 5.61 -5.38 7.81
CA LYS A 130 5.02 -4.13 8.33
C LYS A 130 3.90 -4.42 9.32
N ALA A 131 3.05 -5.40 9.06
CA ALA A 131 2.01 -5.82 10.01
C ALA A 131 2.62 -6.28 11.34
N ALA A 132 3.61 -7.18 11.29
CA ALA A 132 4.31 -7.70 12.47
C ALA A 132 4.91 -6.58 13.32
N ARG A 133 5.53 -5.59 12.67
CA ARG A 133 6.08 -4.40 13.36
C ARG A 133 4.99 -3.53 13.98
N CYS A 134 3.83 -3.39 13.34
CA CYS A 134 2.71 -2.63 13.90
C CYS A 134 2.15 -3.35 15.14
N ALA A 135 1.91 -4.66 15.07
CA ALA A 135 1.45 -5.46 16.20
C ALA A 135 2.44 -5.44 17.38
N ALA A 136 3.74 -5.55 17.10
CA ALA A 136 4.77 -5.47 18.14
C ALA A 136 4.79 -4.09 18.82
N THR A 137 4.64 -3.01 18.04
CA THR A 137 4.59 -1.64 18.57
C THR A 137 3.30 -1.39 19.37
N GLY A 138 2.19 -2.03 18.99
CA GLY A 138 0.93 -2.01 19.72
C GLY A 138 0.91 -2.89 20.98
N GLY A 139 2.00 -3.60 21.30
CA GLY A 139 2.11 -4.47 22.48
C GLY A 139 1.56 -5.88 22.28
N ASN A 140 1.08 -6.22 21.08
CA ASN A 140 0.57 -7.55 20.75
C ASN A 140 1.70 -8.47 20.27
N PHE A 141 2.60 -8.81 21.19
CA PHE A 141 3.82 -9.58 20.89
C PHE A 141 3.54 -10.99 20.40
N GLU A 142 2.47 -11.64 20.88
CA GLU A 142 2.11 -13.00 20.45
C GLU A 142 1.72 -13.00 18.96
N ARG A 143 0.86 -12.05 18.55
CA ARG A 143 0.49 -11.91 17.13
C ARG A 143 1.70 -11.55 16.27
N ALA A 144 2.56 -10.65 16.75
CA ALA A 144 3.77 -10.27 16.06
C ALA A 144 4.73 -11.44 15.84
N ALA A 145 4.93 -12.28 16.85
CA ALA A 145 5.78 -13.47 16.75
C ALA A 145 5.30 -14.42 15.64
N LYS A 146 4.00 -14.74 15.62
CA LYS A 146 3.39 -15.59 14.57
C LYS A 146 3.59 -15.04 13.16
N MET A 147 3.52 -13.72 12.99
CA MET A 147 3.79 -13.10 11.69
C MET A 147 5.27 -13.14 11.32
N PHE A 148 6.18 -12.89 12.26
CA PHE A 148 7.61 -12.98 12.01
C PHE A 148 8.08 -14.41 11.69
N GLU A 149 7.46 -15.42 12.31
CA GLU A 149 7.70 -16.83 11.96
C GLU A 149 7.33 -17.12 10.50
N LYS A 150 6.16 -16.63 10.03
CA LYS A 150 5.76 -16.75 8.62
C LYS A 150 6.75 -16.06 7.68
N VAL A 151 7.19 -14.84 8.02
CA VAL A 151 8.22 -14.12 7.26
C VAL A 151 9.52 -14.93 7.20
N GLY A 152 9.96 -15.49 8.32
CA GLY A 152 11.16 -16.34 8.37
C GLY A 152 11.06 -17.58 7.49
N GLY A 153 9.86 -18.18 7.39
CA GLY A 153 9.57 -19.28 6.48
C GLY A 153 9.83 -18.92 5.01
N PHE A 154 9.32 -17.77 4.54
CA PHE A 154 9.53 -17.32 3.15
C PHE A 154 11.02 -17.15 2.80
N VAL A 155 11.81 -16.59 3.73
CA VAL A 155 13.25 -16.39 3.54
C VAL A 155 13.99 -17.73 3.54
N ALA A 156 13.63 -18.66 4.43
CA ALA A 156 14.23 -19.98 4.48
C ALA A 156 13.98 -20.76 3.18
N ASP A 157 12.75 -20.76 2.67
CA ASP A 157 12.39 -21.43 1.41
C ASP A 157 13.17 -20.87 0.23
N PHE A 158 13.33 -19.53 0.16
CA PHE A 158 14.15 -18.91 -0.88
C PHE A 158 15.62 -19.35 -0.83
N HIS A 159 16.20 -19.47 0.37
CA HIS A 159 17.57 -19.96 0.54
C HIS A 159 17.74 -21.44 0.17
N LEU A 160 16.74 -22.28 0.46
CA LEU A 160 16.75 -23.70 0.11
C LEU A 160 16.59 -23.93 -1.40
N LEU A 161 15.70 -23.17 -2.04
CA LEU A 161 15.49 -23.21 -3.50
C LEU A 161 16.75 -22.75 -4.25
N SER A 162 17.34 -21.63 -3.84
CA SER A 162 18.57 -21.11 -4.47
C SER A 162 19.76 -22.05 -4.31
N SER A 163 19.94 -22.67 -3.14
CA SER A 163 21.00 -23.67 -2.91
C SER A 163 20.81 -24.90 -3.80
N SER A 164 19.57 -25.36 -3.98
CA SER A 164 19.23 -26.49 -4.84
C SER A 164 19.44 -26.17 -6.33
N TYR A 165 19.09 -24.96 -6.78
CA TYR A 165 19.32 -24.51 -8.17
C TYR A 165 20.80 -24.41 -8.53
N ILE A 166 21.66 -23.97 -7.60
CA ILE A 166 23.12 -23.90 -7.81
C ILE A 166 23.72 -25.30 -7.95
N CYS A 167 23.24 -26.28 -7.16
CA CYS A 167 23.69 -27.67 -7.24
C CYS A 167 23.31 -28.36 -8.55
N SER A 168 22.14 -28.04 -9.12
CA SER A 168 21.65 -28.66 -10.37
C SER A 168 22.32 -28.09 -11.64
N ASN A 169 22.62 -26.79 -11.68
CA ASN A 169 23.21 -26.14 -12.87
C ASN A 169 24.75 -26.13 -12.88
N ASN A 170 25.41 -26.60 -11.81
CA ASN A 170 26.87 -26.73 -11.79
C ASN A 170 27.32 -27.95 -10.96
N PRO A 171 27.28 -29.17 -11.54
CA PRO A 171 27.54 -30.42 -10.82
C PRO A 171 28.99 -30.57 -10.31
N SER A 172 29.90 -29.68 -10.71
CA SER A 172 31.29 -29.64 -10.25
C SER A 172 31.49 -28.85 -8.94
N ARG A 173 30.45 -28.24 -8.38
CA ARG A 173 30.47 -27.68 -7.01
C ARG A 173 29.68 -28.57 -6.03
N ARG A 174 30.09 -29.83 -5.89
CA ARG A 174 29.77 -30.57 -4.66
C ARG A 174 30.71 -30.07 -3.56
N PRO A 175 30.23 -29.50 -2.44
CA PRO A 175 31.13 -29.17 -1.34
C PRO A 175 31.48 -30.48 -0.63
N SER A 176 32.66 -31.01 -0.93
CA SER A 176 33.32 -31.98 -0.06
C SER A 176 33.74 -31.24 1.22
N GLY A 177 32.96 -31.43 2.29
CA GLY A 177 33.25 -30.91 3.63
C GLY A 177 32.73 -29.49 3.89
N SER A 178 31.92 -29.36 4.95
CA SER A 178 31.32 -28.15 5.56
C SER A 178 32.33 -27.01 5.87
N PRO A 179 31.91 -25.82 6.36
CA PRO A 179 30.64 -25.07 6.24
C PRO A 179 30.88 -23.64 5.69
N CYS A 180 30.22 -23.26 4.60
CA CYS A 180 30.43 -21.94 4.00
C CYS A 180 29.44 -20.88 4.51
N TYR A 181 29.99 -19.97 5.31
CA TYR A 181 29.67 -18.53 5.40
C TYR A 181 28.41 -18.08 6.14
N PHE A 182 28.60 -17.97 7.46
CA PHE A 182 28.03 -16.91 8.29
C PHE A 182 28.61 -15.55 7.88
N VAL A 183 28.01 -14.87 6.90
CA VAL A 183 28.25 -13.43 6.66
C VAL A 183 26.91 -12.82 6.36
N LEU A 184 26.31 -12.15 7.35
CA LEU A 184 25.49 -10.93 7.20
C LEU A 184 25.01 -10.47 8.59
N PHE A 185 25.93 -10.14 9.49
CA PHE A 185 25.64 -9.23 10.61
C PHE A 185 26.94 -8.54 11.05
N LYS A 186 27.42 -7.59 10.25
CA LYS A 186 28.25 -6.48 10.77
C LYS A 186 27.34 -5.28 10.96
N GLN A 187 26.66 -5.30 12.10
CA GLN A 187 25.93 -4.16 12.64
C GLN A 187 26.93 -3.12 13.10
N HIS A 188 26.68 -1.87 12.73
CA HIS A 188 27.33 -0.67 13.22
C HIS A 188 27.65 -0.74 14.73
N ARG A 189 28.91 -0.57 15.10
CA ARG A 189 29.27 0.14 16.33
C ARG A 189 30.39 1.13 16.03
N SER A 190 29.97 2.38 15.91
CA SER A 190 30.82 3.56 15.93
C SER A 190 31.35 3.78 17.35
N LYS A 191 32.68 3.98 17.43
CA LYS A 191 33.43 4.90 18.30
C LYS A 191 32.93 5.07 19.75
N CYS A 192 33.71 4.50 20.69
CA CYS A 192 34.39 5.23 21.77
C CYS A 192 35.75 4.56 21.98
#